data_AF-A0A734CDN7-F1
#
_entry.id   AF-A0A734CDN7-F1
#
_cell.length_a   1.000
_cell.length_b   1.000
_cell.length_c   1.000
_cell.angle_alpha   90.00
_cell.angle_beta   90.00
_cell.angle_gamma   90.00
#
_symmetry.space_group_name_H-M   'P 1'
#
loop_
_entity.id
_entity.type
_entity.pdbx_description
1 polymer ?
#
loop_
_entity_poly.entity_id
_entity_poly.type
_entity_poly.pdbx_seq_one_letter_code
_entity_poly.pdbx_strand_id
1 'polypeptide(L)'
;MKTASEWESPTCAEVREVIRLTGLSGSAVARELGLKDSRNLRNWQMLKTPDAKSSIPYAAWALLCFYAGLGMIFEKSSENKA
;
A
#
# COMPACT_ATOMS: atom_id res chain seq x y z
N MET A 1 8.56 3.24 15.32
CA MET A 1 8.09 2.14 14.45
C MET A 1 6.59 2.01 14.65
N LYS A 2 5.85 1.65 13.62
CA LYS A 2 4.49 1.15 13.79
C LYS A 2 4.52 -0.33 13.40
N THR A 3 4.59 -1.23 14.37
CA THR A 3 4.33 -2.67 14.15
C THR A 3 2.94 -2.85 13.53
N ALA A 4 2.57 -4.01 12.98
CA ALA A 4 1.22 -4.20 12.44
C ALA A 4 0.11 -3.84 13.47
N SER A 5 0.41 -3.98 14.76
CA SER A 5 -0.41 -3.54 15.91
C SER A 5 -0.50 -2.04 16.13
N GLU A 6 0.47 -1.25 15.64
CA GLU A 6 0.52 0.22 15.77
C GLU A 6 0.29 0.91 14.42
N TRP A 7 0.23 0.14 13.32
CA TRP A 7 -0.03 0.62 11.98
C TRP A 7 -1.47 1.08 11.86
N GLU A 8 -1.64 2.27 11.30
CA GLU A 8 -2.94 2.78 10.96
C GLU A 8 -3.19 2.51 9.48
N SER A 9 -4.30 1.84 9.18
CA SER A 9 -4.68 1.58 7.80
C SER A 9 -4.78 2.89 7.01
N PRO A 10 -4.27 2.95 5.77
CA PRO A 10 -4.44 4.11 4.90
C PRO A 10 -5.92 4.27 4.53
N THR A 11 -6.29 5.46 4.11
CA THR A 11 -7.55 5.76 3.44
C THR A 11 -7.58 5.15 2.03
N CYS A 12 -8.77 4.94 1.49
CA CYS A 12 -8.91 4.51 0.09
C CYS A 12 -8.31 5.53 -0.90
N ALA A 13 -8.28 6.81 -0.54
CA ALA A 13 -7.65 7.87 -1.34
C ALA A 13 -6.13 7.73 -1.37
N GLU A 14 -5.50 7.49 -0.22
CA GLU A 14 -4.06 7.23 -0.14
C GLU A 14 -3.67 5.97 -0.92
N VAL A 15 -4.49 4.91 -0.89
CA VAL A 15 -4.27 3.71 -1.70
C VAL A 15 -4.26 4.02 -3.19
N ARG A 16 -5.20 4.83 -3.68
CA ARG A 16 -5.21 5.26 -5.09
C ARG A 16 -3.96 6.04 -5.45
N GLU A 17 -3.56 6.97 -4.59
CA GLU A 17 -2.42 7.82 -4.86
C GLU A 17 -1.12 7.01 -4.88
N VAL A 18 -0.92 6.09 -3.94
CA VAL A 18 0.25 5.21 -3.95
C VAL A 18 0.27 4.31 -5.18
N ILE A 19 -0.87 3.74 -5.59
CA ILE A 19 -0.96 2.98 -6.85
C ILE A 19 -0.56 3.86 -8.03
N ARG A 20 -1.04 5.11 -8.11
CA ARG A 20 -0.68 6.06 -9.16
C ARG A 20 0.83 6.31 -9.19
N LEU A 21 1.47 6.43 -8.03
CA LEU A 21 2.92 6.64 -7.90
C LEU A 21 3.75 5.44 -8.38
N THR A 22 3.21 4.22 -8.34
CA THR A 22 3.92 3.05 -8.91
C THR A 22 4.12 3.14 -10.43
N GLY A 23 3.30 3.93 -11.14
CA GLY A 23 3.26 3.95 -12.61
C GLY A 23 2.74 2.66 -13.25
N LEU A 24 2.29 1.68 -12.46
CA LEU A 24 1.81 0.39 -12.92
C LEU A 24 0.29 0.42 -13.18
N SER A 25 -0.16 -0.40 -14.12
CA SER A 25 -1.60 -0.66 -14.28
C SER A 25 -2.15 -1.48 -13.11
N GLY A 26 -3.45 -1.40 -12.85
CA GLY A 26 -4.07 -2.17 -11.75
C GLY A 26 -3.91 -3.69 -11.89
N SER A 27 -3.80 -4.23 -13.11
CA SER A 27 -3.51 -5.65 -13.34
C SER A 27 -2.04 -6.00 -13.11
N ALA A 28 -1.11 -5.10 -13.45
CA ALA A 28 0.30 -5.26 -13.12
C ALA A 28 0.51 -5.24 -11.60
N VAL A 29 -0.09 -4.27 -10.88
CA VAL A 29 -0.02 -4.22 -9.41
C VAL A 29 -0.61 -5.49 -8.80
N ALA A 30 -1.74 -6.01 -9.29
CA ALA A 30 -2.30 -7.27 -8.80
C ALA A 30 -1.29 -8.43 -8.89
N ARG A 31 -0.59 -8.52 -10.03
CA ARG A 31 0.43 -9.55 -10.26
C ARG A 31 1.63 -9.38 -9.32
N GLU A 32 2.17 -8.17 -9.18
CA GLU A 32 3.31 -7.90 -8.29
C GLU A 32 2.96 -8.20 -6.83
N LEU A 33 1.71 -7.96 -6.42
CA LEU A 33 1.21 -8.28 -5.08
C LEU A 33 0.78 -9.75 -4.90
N GLY A 34 0.98 -10.62 -5.91
CA GLY A 34 0.60 -12.03 -5.85
C GLY A 34 -0.91 -12.28 -5.76
N LEU A 35 -1.73 -11.33 -6.21
CA LEU A 35 -3.19 -11.43 -6.20
C LEU A 35 -3.69 -12.16 -7.45
N LYS A 36 -4.77 -12.93 -7.29
CA LYS A 36 -5.42 -13.65 -8.41
C LYS A 36 -5.91 -12.71 -9.51
N ASP A 37 -6.45 -11.55 -9.14
CA ASP A 37 -6.98 -10.55 -10.05
C ASP A 37 -7.05 -9.16 -9.38
N SER A 38 -7.54 -8.14 -10.12
CA SER A 38 -7.64 -6.75 -9.67
C SER A 38 -8.89 -6.42 -8.84
N ARG A 39 -9.73 -7.41 -8.46
CA ARG A 39 -10.92 -7.15 -7.62
C ARG A 39 -10.54 -6.64 -6.23
N ASN A 40 -9.53 -7.23 -5.60
CA ASN A 40 -9.03 -6.76 -4.31
C ASN A 40 -8.54 -5.31 -4.41
N LEU A 41 -7.79 -4.98 -5.46
CA LEU A 41 -7.35 -3.60 -5.71
C LEU A 41 -8.51 -2.62 -5.84
N ARG A 42 -9.56 -2.97 -6.58
CA ARG A 42 -10.75 -2.10 -6.70
C ARG A 42 -11.42 -1.89 -5.35
N ASN A 43 -11.57 -2.95 -4.56
CA ASN A 43 -12.16 -2.86 -3.22
C ASN A 43 -11.33 -1.97 -2.29
N TRP A 44 -10.00 -2.03 -2.35
CA TRP A 44 -9.10 -1.21 -1.52
C TRP A 44 -9.12 0.28 -1.88
N GLN A 45 -9.53 0.60 -3.11
CA GLN A 45 -9.65 1.96 -3.63
C GLN A 45 -11.08 2.50 -3.55
N MET A 46 -12.07 1.70 -3.15
CA MET A 46 -13.47 2.15 -3.14
C MET A 46 -13.75 3.00 -1.91
N LEU A 47 -14.12 4.26 -2.09
CA LEU A 47 -14.52 5.14 -0.98
C LEU A 47 -15.97 4.82 -0.57
N LYS A 48 -16.20 4.63 0.73
CA LYS A 48 -17.55 4.67 1.33
C LYS A 48 -17.88 6.06 1.88
N THR A 49 -16.88 6.72 2.42
CA THR A 49 -16.87 8.10 2.94
C THR A 49 -15.51 8.74 2.62
N PRO A 50 -15.36 10.08 2.65
CA PRO A 50 -14.10 10.75 2.33
C PRO A 50 -12.90 10.29 3.19
N ASP A 51 -13.16 9.92 4.43
CA ASP A 51 -12.21 9.46 5.45
C ASP A 51 -12.15 7.92 5.56
N ALA A 52 -12.83 7.19 4.67
CA ALA A 52 -12.92 5.74 4.74
C ALA A 52 -11.53 5.09 4.68
N LYS A 53 -11.21 4.35 5.73
CA LYS A 53 -10.04 3.48 5.79
C LYS A 53 -10.19 2.32 4.80
N SER A 54 -9.08 1.98 4.14
CA SER A 54 -9.00 0.88 3.21
C SER A 54 -8.97 -0.45 3.94
N SER A 55 -9.47 -1.49 3.26
CA SER A 55 -9.38 -2.88 3.69
C SER A 55 -8.07 -3.56 3.25
N ILE A 56 -7.11 -2.78 2.74
CA ILE A 56 -5.81 -3.30 2.30
C ILE A 56 -5.05 -3.97 3.46
N PRO A 57 -4.51 -5.18 3.29
CA PRO A 57 -3.63 -5.78 4.29
C PRO A 57 -2.31 -5.03 4.42
N TYR A 58 -1.73 -5.01 5.62
CA TYR A 58 -0.43 -4.37 5.90
C TYR A 58 0.67 -4.78 4.90
N ALA A 59 0.82 -6.08 4.64
CA ALA A 59 1.84 -6.59 3.71
C ALA A 59 1.65 -6.05 2.28
N ALA A 60 0.41 -5.93 1.81
CA ALA A 60 0.13 -5.37 0.49
C ALA A 60 0.42 -3.86 0.45
N TRP A 61 0.11 -3.13 1.53
CA TRP A 61 0.45 -1.71 1.67
C TRP A 61 1.97 -1.48 1.68
N ALA A 62 2.71 -2.28 2.44
CA ALA A 62 4.16 -2.26 2.51
C ALA A 62 4.82 -2.44 1.13
N LEU A 63 4.37 -3.44 0.36
CA LEU A 63 4.87 -3.67 -1.01
C LEU A 63 4.49 -2.52 -1.95
N LEU A 64 3.27 -1.99 -1.85
CA LEU A 64 2.87 -0.82 -2.63
C LEU A 64 3.78 0.39 -2.37
N CYS A 65 4.08 0.70 -1.11
CA CYS A 65 5.00 1.78 -0.76
C CYS A 65 6.40 1.55 -1.36
N PHE A 66 6.90 0.31 -1.33
CA PHE A 66 8.16 -0.04 -1.97
C PHE A 66 8.12 0.19 -3.50
N TYR A 67 7.10 -0.32 -4.19
CA TYR A 67 6.95 -0.12 -5.64
C TYR A 67 6.71 1.34 -6.04
N ALA A 68 6.12 2.14 -5.15
CA ALA A 68 5.92 3.57 -5.35
C ALA A 68 7.19 4.41 -5.04
N GLY A 69 8.30 3.78 -4.63
CA GLY A 69 9.53 4.48 -4.28
C GLY A 69 9.47 5.24 -2.94
N LEU A 70 8.48 4.95 -2.09
CA LEU A 70 8.32 5.58 -0.77
C LEU A 70 9.15 4.90 0.33
N GLY A 71 9.89 3.84 -0.02
CA GLY A 71 10.71 3.06 0.89
C GLY A 71 9.97 1.89 1.55
N MET A 72 10.71 1.12 2.34
CA MET A 72 10.19 -0.05 3.04
C MET A 72 9.77 0.30 4.46
N ILE A 73 8.46 0.44 4.70
CA ILE A 73 7.90 0.77 6.04
C ILE A 73 8.10 -0.35 7.09
N PHE A 74 8.61 -1.51 6.66
CA PHE A 74 8.89 -2.69 7.47
C PHE A 74 10.38 -2.92 7.72
N GLU A 75 11.27 -2.20 7.03
CA GLU A 75 12.70 -2.25 7.32
C GLU A 75 13.04 -1.22 8.40
N LYS A 76 13.96 -1.58 9.30
CA LYS A 76 14.59 -0.58 10.16
C LYS A 76 15.44 0.30 9.27
N SER A 77 15.23 1.62 9.31
CA SER A 77 16.23 2.55 8.78
C SER A 77 17.52 2.28 9.54
N SER A 78 18.45 1.54 8.92
CA SER A 78 19.81 1.48 9.38
C SER A 78 20.43 2.82 9.04
N GLU A 79 20.27 3.79 9.94
CA GLU A 79 21.11 4.99 9.92
C GLU A 79 22.56 4.53 10.00
N ASN A 80 23.26 4.67 8.87
CA ASN A 80 24.69 4.49 8.80
C ASN A 80 25.30 5.56 9.69
N LYS A 81 25.79 5.18 10.88
CA LYS A 81 26.72 6.02 11.64
C LYS A 81 28.00 6.15 10.82
N ALA A 82 28.14 7.28 10.13
CA ALA A 82 29.43 7.82 9.71
C ALA A 82 29.92 8.78 10.81
#